data_AF-A0ABD6EWE4-F1
#
_entry.id   AF-A0ABD6EWE4-F1
#
_cell.length_a   1.000
_cell.length_b   1.000
_cell.length_c   1.000
_cell.angle_alpha   90.00
_cell.angle_beta   90.00
_cell.angle_gamma   90.00
#
_symmetry.space_group_name_H-M   'P 1'
#
loop_
_entity.id
_entity.type
_entity.pdbx_description
1 polymer ?
#
loop_
_entity_poly.entity_id
_entity_poly.type
_entity_poly.pdbx_seq_one_letter_code
_entity_poly.pdbx_strand_id
1 'polypeptide(L)'
;MGDGGLLKIVKGLRELRFLNISYFYDRMQCRAIRNLGDEDLPHLKYLRVFDTEISEKVLRKLLLKRKNLIINPKPGYILTFTIVNGNPRFDDRFTANMDLLENDLLEQPGYCCME
;
A
#
# COMPACT_ATOMS: atom_id res chain seq x y z
N MET A 1 -6.40 -16.06 1.35
CA MET A 1 -7.25 -15.24 0.44
C MET A 1 -6.65 -15.29 -0.96
N GLY A 2 -7.42 -15.24 -2.06
CA GLY A 2 -6.88 -15.29 -3.44
C GLY A 2 -7.22 -14.02 -4.23
N ASP A 3 -6.63 -13.81 -5.42
CA ASP A 3 -6.77 -12.58 -6.24
C ASP A 3 -8.23 -12.12 -6.42
N GLY A 4 -9.18 -13.05 -6.54
CA GLY A 4 -10.61 -12.74 -6.63
C GLY A 4 -11.21 -12.13 -5.35
N GLY A 5 -10.75 -12.55 -4.16
CA GLY A 5 -11.15 -11.94 -2.90
C GLY A 5 -10.62 -10.52 -2.77
N LEU A 6 -9.35 -10.30 -3.17
CA LEU A 6 -8.74 -8.98 -3.10
C LEU A 6 -9.42 -8.00 -4.06
N LEU A 7 -9.81 -8.48 -5.24
CA LEU A 7 -10.60 -7.70 -6.18
C LEU A 7 -11.95 -7.27 -5.59
N LYS A 8 -12.62 -8.15 -4.83
CA LYS A 8 -13.89 -7.81 -4.16
C LYS A 8 -13.69 -6.73 -3.10
N ILE A 9 -12.61 -6.79 -2.32
CA ILE A 9 -12.27 -5.74 -1.35
C ILE A 9 -12.02 -4.42 -2.05
N VAL A 10 -11.14 -4.42 -3.06
CA VAL A 10 -10.79 -3.24 -3.83
C VAL A 10 -12.03 -2.58 -4.45
N LYS A 11 -12.99 -3.37 -4.96
CA LYS A 11 -14.23 -2.83 -5.56
C LYS A 11 -15.32 -2.48 -4.54
N GLY A 12 -15.35 -3.15 -3.40
CA GLY A 12 -16.46 -3.08 -2.45
C GLY A 12 -16.25 -2.11 -1.30
N LEU A 13 -15.01 -1.92 -0.86
CA LEU A 13 -14.69 -1.13 0.34
C LEU A 13 -14.13 0.24 -0.04
N ARG A 14 -14.95 1.09 -0.65
CA ARG A 14 -14.50 2.41 -1.13
C ARG A 14 -14.00 3.34 -0.02
N GLU A 15 -14.56 3.20 1.17
CA GLU A 15 -14.18 3.94 2.38
C GLU A 15 -12.93 3.38 3.07
N LEU A 16 -12.32 2.32 2.52
CA LEU A 16 -11.14 1.70 3.08
C LEU A 16 -9.96 2.68 3.03
N ARG A 17 -9.45 3.03 4.21
CA ARG A 17 -8.29 3.92 4.36
C ARG A 17 -6.99 3.16 4.55
N PHE A 18 -7.08 1.91 4.97
CA PHE A 18 -5.97 1.07 5.40
C PHE A 18 -6.12 -0.31 4.83
N LEU A 19 -5.05 -0.81 4.21
CA LEU A 19 -5.03 -2.16 3.67
C LEU A 19 -3.70 -2.84 4.01
N ASN A 20 -3.79 -3.91 4.79
CA ASN A 20 -2.68 -4.82 5.02
C ASN A 20 -2.91 -6.10 4.21
N ILE A 21 -1.97 -6.41 3.32
CA ILE A 21 -1.93 -7.67 2.58
C ILE A 21 -0.56 -8.36 2.76
N SER A 22 0.12 -8.04 3.85
CA SER A 22 1.38 -8.69 4.18
C SER A 22 1.17 -10.17 4.44
N TYR A 23 2.19 -10.98 4.18
CA TYR A 23 2.16 -12.43 4.44
C TYR A 23 1.05 -13.17 3.69
N PHE A 24 0.54 -12.60 2.60
CA PHE A 24 -0.31 -13.33 1.66
C PHE A 24 0.59 -14.30 0.88
N TYR A 25 1.00 -15.37 1.56
CA TYR A 25 1.79 -16.46 1.00
C TYR A 25 0.92 -17.36 0.11
N ASP A 26 1.57 -17.96 -0.88
CA ASP A 26 1.04 -18.88 -1.89
C ASP A 26 0.37 -18.20 -3.12
N ARG A 27 1.17 -17.94 -4.16
CA ARG A 27 0.78 -17.69 -5.57
C ARG A 27 -0.19 -16.53 -5.86
N MET A 28 -0.42 -15.65 -4.90
CA MET A 28 -1.32 -14.52 -5.10
C MET A 28 -0.60 -13.38 -5.82
N GLN A 29 -0.86 -13.26 -7.13
CA GLN A 29 -0.23 -12.25 -7.99
C GLN A 29 -0.61 -10.81 -7.61
N CYS A 30 -1.58 -10.63 -6.71
CA CYS A 30 -2.06 -9.36 -6.18
C CYS A 30 -2.41 -8.37 -7.30
N ARG A 31 -2.98 -8.87 -8.41
CA ARG A 31 -3.21 -8.10 -9.64
C ARG A 31 -4.03 -6.83 -9.40
N ALA A 32 -5.00 -6.89 -8.49
CA ALA A 32 -5.82 -5.75 -8.10
C ALA A 32 -4.99 -4.61 -7.49
N ILE A 33 -3.94 -4.92 -6.72
CA ILE A 33 -3.05 -3.93 -6.11
C ILE A 33 -2.06 -3.38 -7.14
N ARG A 34 -1.53 -4.25 -8.01
CA ARG A 34 -0.56 -3.84 -9.05
C ARG A 34 -1.10 -2.74 -9.98
N ASN A 35 -2.41 -2.70 -10.18
CA ASN A 35 -3.08 -1.75 -11.09
C ASN A 35 -3.93 -0.70 -10.37
N LEU A 36 -3.91 -0.67 -9.04
CA LEU A 36 -4.81 0.12 -8.21
C LEU A 36 -4.84 1.60 -8.63
N GLY A 37 -6.00 2.07 -9.04
CA GLY A 37 -6.30 3.49 -9.31
C GLY A 37 -6.77 4.24 -8.08
N ASP A 38 -6.92 5.55 -8.24
CA ASP A 38 -7.56 6.38 -7.22
C ASP A 38 -9.08 6.13 -7.18
N GLU A 39 -9.68 5.71 -8.29
CA GLU A 39 -11.09 5.36 -8.42
C GLU A 39 -11.47 4.04 -7.71
N ASP A 40 -10.52 3.11 -7.61
CA ASP A 40 -10.74 1.79 -7.02
C ASP A 40 -10.90 1.90 -5.49
N LEU A 41 -9.92 2.53 -4.82
CA LEU A 41 -9.93 2.77 -3.37
C LEU A 41 -9.61 4.23 -3.08
N PRO A 42 -10.57 5.15 -3.28
CA PRO A 42 -10.33 6.60 -3.26
C PRO A 42 -9.83 7.12 -1.92
N HIS A 43 -10.20 6.45 -0.82
CA HIS A 43 -9.83 6.87 0.52
C HIS A 43 -8.59 6.16 1.07
N LEU A 44 -7.98 5.22 0.32
CA LEU A 44 -6.79 4.49 0.77
C LEU A 44 -5.61 5.45 0.99
N LYS A 45 -5.10 5.47 2.22
CA LYS A 45 -3.96 6.27 2.66
C LYS A 45 -2.74 5.42 2.94
N TYR A 46 -2.92 4.18 3.36
CA TYR A 46 -1.81 3.33 3.78
C TYR A 46 -1.97 1.90 3.29
N LEU A 47 -0.88 1.38 2.72
CA LEU A 47 -0.79 0.06 2.15
C LEU A 47 0.44 -0.66 2.70
N ARG A 48 0.21 -1.74 3.45
CA ARG A 48 1.24 -2.62 4.01
C ARG A 48 1.32 -3.91 3.20
N VAL A 49 2.49 -4.21 2.63
CA VAL A 49 2.67 -5.24 1.57
C VAL A 49 3.93 -6.09 1.76
N PHE A 50 4.24 -6.47 3.00
CA PHE A 50 5.45 -7.25 3.31
C PHE A 50 5.32 -8.70 2.87
N ASP A 51 6.42 -9.31 2.45
CA ASP A 51 6.47 -10.75 2.12
C ASP A 51 5.39 -11.16 1.10
N THR A 52 5.26 -10.37 0.03
CA THR A 52 4.37 -10.62 -1.12
C THR A 52 5.17 -10.79 -2.41
N GLU A 53 4.56 -11.38 -3.45
CA GLU A 53 5.17 -11.46 -4.79
C GLU A 53 5.13 -10.11 -5.57
N ILE A 54 4.75 -9.01 -4.92
CA ILE A 54 4.73 -7.69 -5.57
C ILE A 54 6.16 -7.13 -5.56
N SER A 55 6.77 -7.02 -6.75
CA SER A 55 8.10 -6.44 -6.84
C SER A 55 8.10 -4.95 -6.48
N GLU A 56 9.23 -4.48 -5.94
CA GLU A 56 9.40 -3.08 -5.58
C GLU A 56 9.18 -2.14 -6.78
N LYS A 57 9.54 -2.56 -7.99
CA LYS A 57 9.28 -1.80 -9.24
C LYS A 57 7.79 -1.51 -9.43
N VAL A 58 6.91 -2.44 -9.06
CA VAL A 58 5.46 -2.24 -9.14
C VAL A 58 5.00 -1.27 -8.06
N LEU A 59 5.51 -1.40 -6.83
CA LEU A 59 5.17 -0.48 -5.74
C LEU A 59 5.61 0.96 -6.03
N ARG A 60 6.80 1.15 -6.62
CA ARG A 60 7.28 2.45 -7.09
C ARG A 60 6.35 3.07 -8.14
N LYS A 61 5.89 2.27 -9.11
CA LYS A 61 4.91 2.74 -10.10
C LYS A 61 3.57 3.11 -9.47
N LEU A 62 3.09 2.30 -8.52
CA LEU A 62 1.87 2.56 -7.78
C LEU A 62 1.97 3.88 -7.00
N LEU A 63 3.08 4.12 -6.31
CA LEU A 63 3.33 5.35 -5.57
C LEU A 63 3.34 6.59 -6.48
N LEU A 64 3.89 6.49 -7.69
CA LEU A 64 3.85 7.58 -8.67
C LEU A 64 2.44 7.86 -9.19
N LYS A 65 1.61 6.83 -9.35
CA LYS A 65 0.20 6.95 -9.74
C LYS A 65 -0.63 7.56 -8.60
N ARG A 66 -0.36 7.14 -7.36
CA ARG A 66 -1.12 7.52 -6.16
C ARG A 66 -0.21 8.27 -5.17
N LYS A 67 0.06 9.54 -5.46
CA LYS A 67 1.07 10.35 -4.73
C LYS A 67 0.81 10.52 -3.23
N ASN A 68 -0.43 10.35 -2.79
CA ASN A 68 -0.84 10.47 -1.39
C ASN A 68 -0.90 9.12 -0.65
N LEU A 69 -0.54 8.02 -1.31
CA LEU A 69 -0.52 6.69 -0.73
C LEU A 69 0.81 6.45 -0.01
N ILE A 70 0.75 6.09 1.27
CA ILE A 70 1.90 5.61 2.03
C ILE A 70 2.03 4.11 1.77
N ILE A 71 3.18 3.67 1.27
CA ILE A 71 3.45 2.25 1.01
C ILE A 71 4.55 1.78 1.95
N ASN A 72 4.26 0.71 2.68
CA ASN A 72 5.17 0.06 3.60
C ASN A 72 5.54 -1.32 3.01
N PRO A 73 6.68 -1.45 2.30
CA PRO A 73 7.08 -2.67 1.61
C PRO A 73 7.90 -3.67 2.45
N LYS A 74 8.51 -3.22 3.55
CA LYS A 74 9.23 -4.07 4.51
C LYS A 74 9.13 -3.47 5.94
N PRO A 75 9.28 -4.29 7.00
CA PRO A 75 9.15 -3.82 8.39
C PRO A 75 10.03 -2.61 8.69
N GLY A 76 9.42 -1.52 9.18
CA GLY A 76 10.14 -0.30 9.56
C GLY A 76 10.45 0.68 8.42
N TYR A 77 10.07 0.42 7.17
CA TYR A 77 10.43 1.29 6.04
C TYR A 77 9.22 1.73 5.22
N ILE A 78 9.18 3.02 4.85
CA ILE A 78 8.18 3.54 3.91
C ILE A 78 8.87 3.85 2.59
N LEU A 79 8.22 3.48 1.49
CA LEU A 79 8.67 3.87 0.16
C LEU A 79 8.35 5.34 -0.07
N THR A 80 9.36 6.15 -0.35
CA THR A 80 9.21 7.57 -0.66
C THR A 80 9.98 7.92 -1.93
N PHE A 81 9.65 9.06 -2.53
CA PHE A 81 10.43 9.62 -3.63
C PHE A 81 10.45 11.14 -3.55
N THR A 82 11.47 11.72 -4.14
CA THR A 82 11.57 13.16 -4.41
C THR A 82 11.63 13.38 -5.90
N ILE A 83 11.14 14.53 -6.38
CA ILE A 83 11.31 14.92 -7.78
C ILE A 83 12.59 15.72 -7.90
N VAL A 84 13.55 15.22 -8.68
CA VAL A 84 14.82 15.89 -8.99
C VAL A 84 14.88 16.08 -10.50
N ASN A 85 14.94 17.33 -10.96
CA ASN A 85 14.96 17.68 -12.40
C ASN A 85 13.82 17.00 -13.19
N GLY A 86 12.60 17.02 -12.63
CA GLY A 86 11.42 16.40 -13.25
C GLY A 86 11.36 14.87 -13.17
N ASN A 87 12.39 14.21 -12.61
CA ASN A 87 12.46 12.75 -12.52
C ASN A 87 12.28 12.28 -11.07
N PRO A 88 11.51 11.21 -10.83
CA PRO A 88 11.38 10.65 -9.48
C PRO A 88 12.63 9.89 -9.06
N ARG A 89 13.20 10.29 -7.93
CA ARG A 89 14.28 9.61 -7.24
C ARG A 89 13.74 8.99 -5.96
N PHE A 90 13.73 7.67 -5.91
CA PHE A 90 13.24 6.91 -4.75
C PHE A 90 14.29 6.85 -3.66
N ASP A 91 13.86 7.01 -2.41
CA ASP A 91 14.67 6.80 -1.23
C ASP A 91 14.32 5.43 -0.64
N ASP A 92 15.34 4.62 -0.40
CA ASP A 92 15.25 3.27 0.14
C ASP A 92 15.49 3.22 1.67
N ARG A 93 15.71 4.36 2.32
CA ARG A 93 16.21 4.47 3.70
C ARG A 93 15.29 5.18 4.69
N PHE A 94 14.09 5.61 4.29
CA PHE A 94 13.19 6.27 5.24
C PHE A 94 12.63 5.26 6.25
N THR A 95 13.28 5.18 7.40
CA THR A 95 12.76 4.47 8.58
C THR A 95 11.74 5.35 9.28
N ALA A 96 10.48 4.91 9.25
CA ALA A 96 9.41 5.57 9.97
C ALA A 96 9.21 4.88 11.33
N ASN A 97 8.79 5.65 12.33
CA ASN A 97 8.25 5.06 13.54
C ASN A 97 6.88 4.48 13.20
N MET A 98 6.85 3.17 12.94
CA MET A 98 5.64 2.48 12.49
C MET A 98 4.55 2.48 13.57
N ASP A 99 4.92 2.46 14.85
CA ASP A 99 3.95 2.47 15.95
C ASP A 99 3.18 3.79 15.99
N LEU A 100 3.89 4.92 15.81
CA LEU A 100 3.24 6.24 15.72
C LEU A 100 2.34 6.34 14.49
N LEU A 101 2.81 5.86 13.34
CA LEU A 101 2.00 5.83 12.14
C LEU A 101 0.76 4.99 12.37
N GLU A 102 0.88 3.73 12.78
CA GLU A 102 -0.26 2.84 12.98
C GLU A 102 -1.24 3.38 14.03
N ASN A 103 -0.77 4.03 15.11
CA ASN A 103 -1.62 4.71 16.08
C ASN A 103 -2.40 5.89 15.47
N ASP A 104 -1.74 6.79 14.74
CA ASP A 104 -2.41 7.90 14.04
C ASP A 104 -3.47 7.39 13.05
N LEU A 105 -3.21 6.22 12.45
CA LEU A 105 -4.11 5.59 11.49
C LEU A 105 -5.29 4.88 12.18
N LEU A 106 -5.06 4.23 13.34
CA LEU A 106 -6.08 3.58 14.17
C LEU A 106 -7.13 4.56 14.70
N GLU A 107 -6.75 5.82 14.93
CA GLU A 107 -7.68 6.87 15.35
C GLU A 107 -8.63 7.33 14.22
N GLN A 108 -8.41 6.89 12.97
CA GLN A 108 -9.27 7.25 11.85
C GLN A 108 -10.44 6.26 11.65
N PRO A 109 -11.68 6.76 11.49
CA PRO A 109 -12.81 5.90 11.14
C PRO A 109 -12.57 5.21 9.79
N GLY A 110 -12.82 3.90 9.72
CA GLY A 110 -12.59 3.08 8.51
C GLY A 110 -11.25 2.31 8.50
N TYR A 111 -10.55 2.24 9.63
CA TYR A 111 -9.42 1.33 9.82
C TYR A 111 -9.88 -0.14 9.83
N CYS A 112 -9.35 -0.94 8.91
CA CYS A 112 -9.64 -2.37 8.78
C CYS A 112 -8.33 -3.15 8.76
N CYS A 113 -8.09 -3.92 9.82
CA CYS A 113 -7.12 -5.00 9.82
C CYS A 113 -7.85 -6.30 9.47
N MET A 114 -7.33 -7.04 8.50
CA MET A 114 -7.62 -8.47 8.37
C MET A 114 -6.39 -9.19 8.89
N GLU A 115 -6.47 -9.71 10.12
CA GLU A 115 -5.51 -10.67 10.67
C GLU A 115 -5.80 -12.08 10.14
#